data_AF-A0A2N3ISM6-F1
#
_entry.id   AF-A0A2N3ISM6-F1
#
_cell.length_a   1.000
_cell.length_b   1.000
_cell.length_c   1.000
_cell.angle_alpha   90.00
_cell.angle_beta   90.00
_cell.angle_gamma   90.00
#
_symmetry.space_group_name_H-M   'P 1'
#
loop_
_entity.id
_entity.type
_entity.pdbx_description
1 polymer ?
#
loop_
_entity_poly.entity_id
_entity_poly.type
_entity_poly.pdbx_seq_one_letter_code
_entity_poly.pdbx_strand_id
1 'polypeptide(L)'
;LLRSQMVKMAASLKGYTASQLSFHMASVYLIHELSCMPYVSPGNIPGRVAELEKQAGQFVLPARRERSYPRSVKPRPQKYGVKKANKNNASQA
;
A
#
# COMPACT_ATOMS: atom_id res chain seq x y z
N LEU A 1 11.80 -16.24 9.60
CA LEU A 1 10.56 -16.75 10.21
C LEU A 1 9.30 -16.07 9.66
N LEU A 2 9.00 -14.80 10.00
CA LEU A 2 7.75 -14.14 9.53
C LEU A 2 7.59 -14.12 8.00
N ARG A 3 8.63 -13.74 7.25
CA ARG A 3 8.57 -13.74 5.79
C ARG A 3 8.33 -15.12 5.17
N SER A 4 8.85 -16.20 5.75
CA SER A 4 8.57 -17.54 5.21
C SER A 4 7.12 -17.95 5.47
N GLN A 5 6.55 -17.52 6.60
CA GLN A 5 5.12 -17.74 6.87
C GLN A 5 4.25 -16.94 5.90
N MET A 6 4.61 -15.69 5.60
CA MET A 6 3.90 -14.89 4.59
C MET A 6 3.97 -15.50 3.18
N VAL A 7 5.06 -16.20 2.84
CA VAL A 7 5.16 -16.94 1.57
C VAL A 7 4.16 -18.11 1.54
N LYS A 8 4.02 -18.85 2.65
CA LYS A 8 3.01 -19.92 2.75
C LYS A 8 1.58 -19.38 2.68
N MET A 9 1.30 -18.29 3.39
CA MET A 9 0.02 -17.58 3.32
C MET A 9 -0.28 -17.04 1.91
N ALA A 10 0.73 -16.54 1.20
CA ALA A 10 0.55 -16.12 -0.17
C ALA A 10 0.31 -17.32 -1.11
N ALA A 11 0.92 -18.47 -0.85
CA ALA A 11 0.71 -19.69 -1.64
C ALA A 11 -0.71 -20.25 -1.52
N SER A 12 -1.39 -20.05 -0.38
CA SER A 12 -2.81 -20.42 -0.23
C SER A 12 -3.75 -19.48 -1.02
N LEU A 13 -3.31 -18.25 -1.33
CA LEU A 13 -4.05 -17.25 -2.08
C LEU A 13 -3.66 -17.27 -3.57
N LYS A 14 -4.61 -17.58 -4.45
CA LYS A 14 -4.36 -17.62 -5.90
C LYS A 14 -3.98 -16.23 -6.44
N GLY A 15 -2.77 -16.12 -6.99
CA GLY A 15 -2.32 -14.92 -7.72
C GLY A 15 -1.70 -13.81 -6.86
N TYR A 16 -1.52 -14.04 -5.56
CA TYR A 16 -0.89 -13.07 -4.66
C TYR A 16 0.57 -13.42 -4.39
N THR A 17 1.39 -12.38 -4.26
CA THR A 17 2.77 -12.49 -3.78
C THR A 17 2.86 -12.06 -2.33
N ALA A 18 3.84 -12.58 -1.58
CA ALA A 18 4.03 -12.21 -0.18
C ALA A 18 4.23 -10.69 0.04
N SER A 19 4.74 -9.96 -0.97
CA SER A 19 4.86 -8.50 -0.96
C SER A 19 3.53 -7.75 -1.06
N GLN A 20 2.47 -8.40 -1.53
CA GLN A 20 1.12 -7.84 -1.60
C GLN A 20 0.33 -8.08 -0.31
N LEU A 21 0.91 -8.78 0.68
CA LEU A 21 0.35 -8.91 2.02
C LEU A 21 0.94 -7.83 2.94
N SER A 22 0.12 -7.32 3.85
CA SER A 22 0.51 -6.32 4.85
C SER A 22 1.45 -6.93 5.87
N PHE A 23 2.72 -6.49 5.84
CA PHE A 23 3.73 -6.93 6.80
C PHE A 23 3.34 -6.60 8.23
N HIS A 24 2.80 -5.39 8.47
CA HIS A 24 2.44 -4.95 9.81
C HIS A 24 1.31 -5.79 10.40
N MET A 25 0.20 -5.95 9.67
CA MET A 25 -0.93 -6.75 10.14
C MET A 25 -0.56 -8.22 10.34
N ALA A 26 0.19 -8.81 9.40
CA ALA A 26 0.69 -10.18 9.56
C ALA A 26 1.62 -10.32 10.78
N SER A 27 2.47 -9.33 11.05
CA SER A 27 3.38 -9.37 12.21
C SER A 27 2.64 -9.30 13.54
N VAL A 28 1.65 -8.41 13.66
CA VAL A 28 0.82 -8.26 14.86
C VAL A 28 0.04 -9.54 15.12
N TYR A 29 -0.58 -10.09 14.07
CA TYR A 29 -1.31 -11.35 14.17
C TYR A 29 -0.39 -12.51 14.60
N LEU A 30 0.79 -12.65 13.97
CA LEU A 30 1.70 -13.74 14.30
C LEU A 30 2.20 -13.63 15.74
N ILE A 31 2.55 -12.42 16.20
CA ILE A 31 2.95 -12.18 17.59
C ILE A 31 1.83 -12.54 18.56
N HIS A 32 0.59 -12.17 18.24
CA HIS A 32 -0.57 -12.53 19.03
C HIS A 32 -0.73 -14.05 19.12
N GLU A 33 -0.69 -14.77 17.99
CA GLU A 33 -0.86 -16.22 17.98
C GLU A 33 0.27 -16.94 18.72
N LEU A 34 1.52 -16.48 18.55
CA LEU A 34 2.67 -17.00 19.29
C LEU A 34 2.54 -16.74 20.81
N SER A 35 1.99 -15.59 21.19
CA SER A 35 1.75 -15.24 22.60
C SER A 35 0.61 -16.06 23.21
N CYS A 36 -0.38 -16.47 22.40
CA CYS A 36 -1.51 -17.29 22.84
C CYS A 36 -1.18 -18.80 22.86
N MET A 37 -0.23 -19.27 22.06
CA MET A 37 0.12 -20.70 21.95
C MET A 37 0.41 -21.44 23.27
N PRO A 38 1.07 -20.83 24.29
CA PRO A 38 1.32 -21.51 25.57
C PRO A 38 0.04 -21.91 26.32
N TYR A 39 -1.07 -21.23 26.04
CA TYR A 39 -2.36 -21.45 26.69
C TYR A 39 -3.24 -22.48 25.95
N VAL A 40 -2.74 -23.01 24.83
CA VAL A 40 -3.48 -23.95 23.97
C VAL A 40 -2.88 -25.34 24.12
N SER A 41 -3.74 -26.36 24.17
CA SER A 41 -3.29 -27.76 24.15
C SER A 41 -2.41 -28.03 22.92
N PRO A 42 -1.25 -28.71 23.07
CA PRO A 42 -0.34 -28.98 21.95
C PRO A 42 -1.00 -29.68 20.75
N GLY A 43 -2.03 -30.50 20.99
CA GLY A 43 -2.78 -31.18 19.93
C GLY A 43 -3.56 -30.23 19.00
N ASN A 44 -3.83 -29.00 19.45
CA ASN A 44 -4.56 -28.00 18.66
C ASN A 44 -3.64 -27.06 17.87
N ILE A 45 -2.32 -27.10 18.09
CA ILE A 45 -1.35 -26.24 17.39
C ILE A 45 -1.44 -26.42 15.86
N PRO A 46 -1.50 -27.64 15.30
CA PRO A 46 -1.64 -27.80 13.85
C PRO A 46 -2.90 -27.14 13.29
N GLY A 47 -4.01 -27.19 14.03
CA GLY A 47 -5.26 -26.53 13.66
C GLY A 47 -5.13 -25.01 13.64
N ARG A 48 -4.43 -24.42 14.62
CA ARG A 48 -4.13 -22.98 14.64
C ARG A 48 -3.25 -22.55 13.47
N VAL A 49 -2.25 -23.34 13.12
CA VAL A 49 -1.37 -23.07 11.96
C VAL A 49 -2.15 -23.17 10.65
N ALA A 50 -3.09 -24.10 10.52
CA ALA A 50 -3.96 -24.18 9.34
C ALA A 50 -4.92 -22.98 9.26
N GLU A 51 -5.40 -22.47 10.38
CA GLU A 51 -6.29 -21.32 10.45
C GLU A 51 -5.60 -20.02 9.97
N LEU A 52 -4.31 -19.86 10.31
CA LEU A 52 -3.44 -18.81 9.79
C LEU A 52 -3.46 -18.71 8.25
N GLU A 53 -3.41 -19.86 7.56
CA GLU A 53 -3.40 -19.92 6.09
C GLU A 53 -4.78 -19.61 5.49
N LYS A 54 -5.87 -19.93 6.20
CA LYS A 54 -7.23 -19.58 5.80
C LYS A 54 -7.50 -18.08 5.96
N GLN A 55 -6.96 -17.47 7.01
CA GLN A 55 -7.11 -16.04 7.30
C GLN A 55 -6.20 -15.16 6.46
N ALA A 56 -5.33 -15.75 5.62
CA ALA A 56 -4.38 -15.05 4.76
C ALA A 56 -5.01 -13.91 3.94
N GLY A 57 -6.25 -14.08 3.48
CA GLY A 57 -6.98 -13.08 2.68
C GLY A 57 -7.20 -11.75 3.39
N GLN A 58 -7.25 -11.73 4.73
CA GLN A 58 -7.40 -10.50 5.53
C GLN A 58 -6.17 -9.60 5.45
N PHE A 59 -5.01 -10.17 5.15
CA PHE A 59 -3.75 -9.42 5.07
C PHE A 59 -3.49 -8.84 3.69
N VAL A 60 -4.35 -9.07 2.69
CA VAL A 60 -4.18 -8.55 1.33
C VAL A 60 -4.23 -7.03 1.33
N LEU A 61 -3.19 -6.40 0.80
CA LEU A 61 -3.15 -4.96 0.61
C LEU A 61 -4.07 -4.55 -0.55
N PRO A 62 -4.71 -3.38 -0.44
CA PRO A 62 -5.48 -2.83 -1.55
C PRO A 62 -4.57 -2.59 -2.77
N ALA A 63 -5.17 -2.63 -3.96
CA ALA A 63 -4.46 -2.37 -5.20
C ALA A 63 -3.72 -1.02 -5.13
N ARG A 64 -2.48 -1.01 -5.62
CA ARG A 64 -1.69 0.21 -5.67
C ARG A 64 -2.36 1.21 -6.61
N ARG A 65 -2.61 2.42 -6.12
CA ARG A 65 -3.14 3.52 -6.94
C ARG A 65 -2.21 3.81 -8.11
N GLU A 66 -2.79 4.16 -9.25
CA GLU A 66 -2.02 4.60 -10.41
C GLU A 66 -1.20 5.85 -10.08
N ARG A 67 0.09 5.82 -10.42
CA ARG A 67 1.03 6.91 -10.14
C ARG A 67 0.92 7.93 -11.28
N SER A 68 0.26 9.07 -11.04
CA SER A 68 0.22 10.20 -12.00
C SER A 68 1.25 11.28 -11.64
N TYR A 69 2.13 11.62 -12.59
CA TYR A 69 3.06 12.77 -12.49
C TYR A 69 2.79 13.75 -13.61
N PRO A 70 1.75 14.59 -13.51
CA PRO A 70 1.62 15.68 -14.45
C PRO A 70 2.84 16.58 -14.30
N ARG A 71 3.59 16.79 -15.39
CA ARG A 71 4.68 17.76 -15.40
C ARG A 71 4.06 19.15 -15.36
N SER A 72 3.99 19.77 -14.18
CA SER A 72 3.70 21.20 -14.09
C SER A 72 5.00 21.97 -14.30
N VAL A 73 5.14 22.56 -15.49
CA VAL A 73 6.17 23.58 -15.71
C VAL A 73 5.68 24.84 -15.00
N LYS A 74 6.27 25.16 -13.84
CA LYS A 74 6.03 26.46 -13.22
C LYS A 74 6.48 27.53 -14.21
N PRO A 75 5.68 28.58 -14.47
CA PRO A 75 6.13 29.69 -15.29
C PRO A 75 7.41 30.27 -14.67
N ARG A 76 8.33 30.75 -15.52
CA ARG A 76 9.55 31.40 -15.03
C ARG A 76 9.15 32.54 -14.09
N PRO A 77 9.73 32.63 -12.87
CA PRO A 77 9.40 33.69 -11.94
C PRO A 77 9.77 35.03 -12.58
N GLN A 78 8.80 35.94 -12.67
CA GLN A 78 9.01 37.25 -13.26
C GLN A 78 9.34 38.25 -12.15
N LYS A 79 10.53 38.85 -12.22
CA LYS A 79 11.04 39.77 -11.19
C LYS A 79 10.29 41.10 -11.12
N TYR A 80 9.70 41.55 -12.23
CA TYR A 80 9.05 42.86 -12.35
C TYR A 80 7.70 42.74 -13.05
N GLY A 81 6.69 43.50 -12.62
CA GLY A 81 5.36 43.46 -13.24
C GLY A 81 5.39 43.72 -14.75
N VAL A 82 4.69 42.90 -15.54
CA VAL A 82 4.52 43.15 -16.98
C VAL A 82 3.63 44.39 -17.14
N LYS A 83 4.02 45.33 -18.01
CA LYS A 83 3.07 46.36 -18.47
C LYS A 83 1.93 45.68 -19.22
N LYS A 84 0.68 45.89 -18.77
CA LYS A 84 -0.51 45.48 -19.54
C LYS A 84 -0.43 46.16 -20.91
N ALA A 85 -0.54 45.40 -22.00
CA ALA A 85 -0.64 45.98 -23.33
C ALA A 85 -1.87 46.89 -23.37
N ASN A 86 -1.66 48.17 -23.68
CA ASN A 86 -2.74 49.14 -23.80
C ASN A 86 -3.50 48.81 -25.10
N LYS A 87 -4.74 48.32 -25.01
CA LYS A 87 -5.60 48.06 -26.19
C LYS A 87 -6.16 49.36 -26.79
N ASN A 88 -5.42 50.45 -26.73
CA ASN A 88 -5.84 51.75 -27.26
C ASN A 88 -4.90 52.09 -28.41
N ASN A 89 -5.34 51.75 -29.62
CA ASN A 89 -5.33 52.60 -30.82
C ASN A 89 -5.78 51.77 -32.03
N ALA A 90 -7.09 51.54 -32.12
CA ALA A 90 -7.77 51.41 -33.40
C ALA A 90 -8.67 52.65 -33.50
N SER A 91 -8.07 53.80 -33.82
CA SER A 91 -8.82 54.99 -34.16
C SER A 91 -8.10 55.73 -35.29
N GLN A 92 -8.83 55.86 -36.41
CA GLN A 92 -8.68 56.82 -37.50
C GLN A 92 -7.78 56.46 -38.69
N ALA A 93 -8.39 55.92 -39.76
CA ALA A 93 -8.61 56.60 -41.05
C ALA A 93 -9.49 55.71 -41.95
#